data_AF-A0A804ULV3-F1
#
_entry.id   AF-A0A804ULV3-F1
#
_cell.length_a   1.000
_cell.length_b   1.000
_cell.length_c   1.000
_cell.angle_alpha   90.00
_cell.angle_beta   90.00
_cell.angle_gamma   90.00
#
_symmetry.space_group_name_H-M   'P 1'
#
loop_
_entity.id
_entity.type
_entity.pdbx_description
1 polymer ?
#
loop_
_entity_poly.entity_id
_entity_poly.type
_entity_poly.pdbx_seq_one_letter_code
_entity_poly.pdbx_strand_id
1 'polypeptide(L)'
;MNTTKVMLRVLVFSLVFTMLSTHQALGNKENCDKDKDFIKRQCESITLEEQLTISVMKVVDVAKECGNPVPPGNKCGTWTVPPQLLARVHP
;
A
#
# COMPACT_ATOMS: atom_id res chain seq x y z
N MET A 1 -27.49 -32.78 12.94
CA MET A 1 -27.62 -31.31 12.74
C MET A 1 -26.29 -30.59 13.02
N ASN A 2 -25.16 -31.23 12.67
CA ASN A 2 -23.86 -30.86 13.21
C ASN A 2 -22.89 -30.57 12.07
N THR A 3 -22.89 -31.40 11.02
CA THR A 3 -22.02 -31.23 9.84
C THR A 3 -22.32 -29.95 9.07
N THR A 4 -23.59 -29.64 8.75
CA THR A 4 -23.95 -28.40 8.03
C THR A 4 -23.62 -27.15 8.87
N LYS A 5 -23.90 -27.18 10.17
CA LYS A 5 -23.59 -26.06 11.09
C LYS A 5 -22.07 -25.88 11.26
N VAL A 6 -21.32 -26.99 11.32
CA VAL A 6 -19.84 -26.97 11.38
C VAL A 6 -19.28 -26.47 10.06
N MET A 7 -19.74 -26.99 8.92
CA MET A 7 -19.33 -26.54 7.60
C MET A 7 -19.64 -25.05 7.40
N LEU A 8 -20.82 -24.59 7.79
CA LEU A 8 -21.19 -23.17 7.74
C LEU A 8 -20.27 -22.32 8.62
N ARG A 9 -19.97 -22.76 9.85
CA ARG A 9 -19.01 -22.07 10.72
C ARG A 9 -17.63 -22.00 10.08
N VAL A 10 -17.12 -23.11 9.54
CA VAL A 10 -15.82 -23.16 8.85
C VAL A 10 -15.81 -22.20 7.66
N LEU A 11 -16.87 -22.18 6.84
CA LEU A 11 -16.99 -21.24 5.71
C LEU A 11 -17.00 -19.78 6.17
N VAL A 12 -17.74 -19.45 7.24
CA VAL A 12 -17.76 -18.09 7.81
C VAL A 12 -16.39 -17.72 8.37
N PHE A 13 -15.73 -18.61 9.11
CA PHE A 13 -14.39 -18.36 9.63
C PHE A 13 -13.40 -18.17 8.49
N SER A 14 -13.39 -19.03 7.47
CA SER A 14 -12.53 -18.88 6.29
C SER A 14 -12.78 -17.56 5.59
N LEU A 15 -14.04 -17.13 5.42
CA LEU A 15 -14.36 -15.84 4.83
C LEU A 15 -13.80 -14.67 5.65
N VAL A 16 -14.01 -14.68 6.97
CA VAL A 16 -13.43 -13.66 7.87
C VAL A 16 -11.91 -13.66 7.82
N PHE A 17 -11.27 -14.84 7.83
CA PHE A 17 -9.83 -14.97 7.69
C PHE A 17 -9.33 -14.46 6.34
N THR A 18 -10.06 -14.69 5.24
CA THR A 18 -9.70 -14.10 3.94
C THR A 18 -9.89 -12.60 3.90
N MET A 19 -10.90 -12.04 4.56
CA MET A 19 -11.07 -10.58 4.63
C MET A 19 -10.02 -9.96 5.55
N LEU A 20 -9.62 -10.66 6.61
CA LEU A 20 -8.58 -10.18 7.51
C LEU A 20 -7.19 -10.35 6.89
N SER A 21 -6.94 -11.46 6.18
CA SER A 21 -5.71 -11.68 5.44
C SER A 21 -5.63 -10.81 4.20
N THR A 22 -6.76 -10.46 3.56
CA THR A 22 -6.75 -9.34 2.61
C THR A 22 -6.37 -8.11 3.39
N HIS A 23 -7.05 -7.65 4.44
CA HIS A 23 -6.59 -6.46 5.20
C HIS A 23 -5.11 -6.50 5.66
N GLN A 24 -4.56 -7.65 6.04
CA GLN A 24 -3.15 -7.83 6.43
C GLN A 24 -2.19 -7.98 5.24
N ALA A 25 -2.63 -8.46 4.07
CA ALA A 25 -1.88 -8.51 2.81
C ALA A 25 -2.13 -7.27 1.91
N LEU A 26 -3.18 -6.50 2.19
CA LEU A 26 -3.68 -5.27 1.56
C LEU A 26 -2.99 -4.04 2.16
N GLY A 27 -2.19 -4.22 3.21
CA GLY A 27 -1.38 -3.15 3.77
C GLY A 27 -0.28 -2.64 2.83
N ASN A 28 0.22 -3.44 1.87
CA ASN A 28 1.30 -2.94 1.00
C ASN A 28 1.54 -3.65 -0.37
N LYS A 29 0.99 -4.82 -0.69
CA LYS A 29 1.48 -5.59 -1.85
C LYS A 29 0.68 -5.40 -3.16
N GLU A 30 -0.62 -5.17 -3.09
CA GLU A 30 -1.48 -5.21 -4.29
C GLU A 30 -1.26 -4.07 -5.30
N ASN A 31 -0.59 -2.98 -4.89
CA ASN A 31 -0.19 -1.91 -5.79
C ASN A 31 1.20 -2.16 -6.42
N CYS A 32 2.04 -3.00 -5.80
CA CYS A 32 3.38 -3.31 -6.28
C CYS A 32 3.34 -4.14 -7.58
N ASP A 33 2.32 -5.00 -7.73
CA ASP A 33 2.30 -6.06 -8.75
C ASP A 33 1.67 -5.61 -10.09
N LYS A 34 0.96 -4.48 -10.13
CA LYS A 34 0.14 -4.10 -11.31
C LYS A 34 0.92 -3.30 -12.36
N ASP A 35 1.87 -2.45 -11.96
CA ASP A 35 2.70 -1.64 -12.86
C ASP A 35 3.86 -0.99 -12.07
N LYS A 36 5.09 -1.09 -12.59
CA LYS A 36 6.30 -0.57 -11.94
C LYS A 36 6.24 0.93 -11.67
N ASP A 37 5.50 1.68 -12.49
CA ASP A 37 5.39 3.14 -12.35
C ASP A 37 4.05 3.58 -11.73
N PHE A 38 3.18 2.65 -11.31
CA PHE A 38 1.86 2.98 -10.77
C PHE A 38 1.96 3.94 -9.57
N ILE A 39 2.79 3.59 -8.59
CA ILE A 39 2.93 4.39 -7.37
C ILE A 39 3.55 5.76 -7.70
N LYS A 40 4.50 5.81 -8.64
CA LYS A 40 5.09 7.08 -9.10
C LYS A 40 4.03 8.01 -9.71
N ARG A 41 3.18 7.50 -10.61
CA ARG A 41 2.11 8.31 -11.23
C ARG A 41 1.07 8.74 -10.20
N GLN A 42 0.67 7.83 -9.30
CA GLN A 42 -0.26 8.16 -8.23
C GLN A 42 0.30 9.24 -7.32
N CYS A 43 1.59 9.13 -6.97
CA CYS A 43 2.34 10.10 -6.21
C CYS A 43 2.34 11.47 -6.89
N GLU A 44 2.62 11.55 -8.20
CA GLU A 44 2.55 12.78 -8.98
C GLU A 44 1.13 13.39 -9.05
N SER A 45 0.08 12.56 -9.04
CA SER A 45 -1.31 13.03 -9.16
C SER A 45 -1.93 13.51 -7.85
N ILE A 46 -1.27 13.34 -6.69
CA ILE A 46 -1.81 13.75 -5.38
C ILE A 46 -2.06 15.26 -5.36
N THR A 47 -3.31 15.65 -5.18
CA THR A 47 -3.75 17.05 -5.04
C THR A 47 -3.47 17.59 -3.63
N LEU A 48 -3.46 18.92 -3.48
CA LEU A 48 -3.27 19.56 -2.16
C LEU A 48 -4.30 19.10 -1.12
N GLU A 49 -5.55 18.90 -1.53
CA GLU A 49 -6.61 18.42 -0.63
C GLU A 49 -6.34 16.99 -0.15
N GLU A 50 -5.87 16.13 -1.04
CA GLU A 50 -5.47 14.77 -0.69
C GLU A 50 -4.25 14.76 0.24
N GLN A 51 -3.28 15.67 0.07
CA GLN A 51 -2.10 15.77 0.96
C GLN A 51 -2.46 16.08 2.41
N LEU A 52 -3.62 16.70 2.66
CA LEU A 52 -4.08 16.94 4.02
C LEU A 52 -4.52 15.66 4.74
N THR A 53 -4.86 14.62 3.99
CA THR A 53 -5.35 13.34 4.52
C THR A 53 -4.36 12.20 4.34
N ILE A 54 -3.53 12.27 3.30
CA ILE A 54 -2.55 11.25 2.93
C ILE A 54 -1.16 11.75 3.29
N SER A 55 -0.42 10.94 4.06
CA SER A 55 1.02 11.18 4.23
C SER A 55 1.74 10.79 2.94
N VAL A 56 2.10 11.80 2.15
CA VAL A 56 2.93 11.66 0.95
C VAL A 56 4.21 10.86 1.23
N MET A 57 4.82 11.05 2.42
CA MET A 57 6.00 10.30 2.84
C MET A 57 5.73 8.79 2.89
N LYS A 58 4.58 8.37 3.43
CA LYS A 58 4.20 6.94 3.46
C LYS A 58 4.01 6.36 2.07
N VAL A 59 3.48 7.13 1.11
CA VAL A 59 3.33 6.68 -0.28
C VAL A 59 4.70 6.38 -0.91
N VAL A 60 5.70 7.22 -0.62
CA VAL A 60 7.08 7.00 -1.10
C VAL A 60 7.74 5.80 -0.42
N ASP A 61 7.52 5.60 0.88
CA ASP A 61 8.02 4.42 1.61
C ASP A 61 7.44 3.12 1.01
N VAL A 62 6.14 3.11 0.73
CA VAL A 62 5.46 2.01 0.02
C VAL A 62 6.08 1.75 -1.35
N ALA A 63 6.32 2.79 -2.16
CA ALA A 63 6.97 2.66 -3.46
C ALA A 63 8.35 1.97 -3.36
N LYS A 64 9.12 2.34 -2.33
CA LYS A 64 10.43 1.78 -2.05
C LYS A 64 10.35 0.31 -1.60
N GLU A 65 9.43 -0.04 -0.71
CA GLU A 65 9.18 -1.43 -0.30
C GLU A 65 8.72 -2.32 -1.46
N CYS A 66 7.99 -1.75 -2.43
CA CYS A 66 7.63 -2.42 -3.68
C CYS A 66 8.81 -2.63 -4.64
N GLY A 67 10.00 -2.08 -4.36
CA GLY A 67 11.15 -2.11 -5.28
C GLY A 67 11.06 -1.11 -6.44
N ASN A 68 10.10 -0.18 -6.41
CA ASN A 68 9.90 0.86 -7.41
C ASN A 68 9.98 2.26 -6.76
N PRO A 69 11.13 2.65 -6.18
CA PRO A 69 11.24 3.89 -5.44
C PRO A 69 10.99 5.10 -6.35
N VAL A 70 10.28 6.10 -5.82
CA VAL A 70 10.16 7.40 -6.47
C VAL A 70 11.53 8.10 -6.42
N PRO A 71 12.13 8.52 -7.55
CA PRO A 71 13.45 9.12 -7.53
C PRO A 71 13.52 10.43 -6.71
N PRO A 72 14.61 10.69 -5.99
CA PRO A 72 14.84 12.00 -5.36
C PRO A 72 14.74 13.14 -6.37
N GLY A 73 14.15 14.26 -5.96
CA GLY A 73 13.90 15.40 -6.82
C GLY A 73 12.59 15.33 -7.60
N ASN A 74 11.98 14.14 -7.76
CA ASN A 74 10.65 14.03 -8.35
C ASN A 74 9.58 14.61 -7.42
N LYS A 75 8.46 14.99 -8.04
CA LYS A 75 7.27 15.47 -7.34
C LYS A 75 6.40 14.33 -6.86
N CYS A 76 5.80 14.52 -5.69
CA CYS A 76 4.72 13.73 -5.14
C CYS A 76 3.62 14.71 -4.71
N GLY A 77 2.71 14.99 -5.64
CA GLY A 77 1.88 16.19 -5.66
C GLY A 77 2.74 17.45 -5.59
N THR A 78 2.51 18.31 -4.60
CA THR A 78 3.31 19.53 -4.41
C THR A 78 4.67 19.31 -3.74
N TRP A 79 4.84 18.21 -3.03
CA TRP A 79 6.04 17.89 -2.27
C TRP A 79 7.12 17.27 -3.16
N THR A 80 8.39 17.53 -2.86
CA THR A 80 9.52 16.98 -3.61
C THR A 80 10.22 15.91 -2.78
N VAL A 81 10.46 14.74 -3.37
CA VAL A 81 11.12 13.62 -2.71
C VAL A 81 12.55 14.00 -2.30
N PRO A 82 12.88 13.98 -1.00
CA PRO A 82 14.18 14.43 -0.53
C PRO A 82 15.23 13.31 -0.71
N PRO A 83 16.51 13.66 -0.95
CA PRO A 83 17.59 12.67 -1.15
C PRO A 83 17.72 11.65 -0.03
N GLN A 84 17.43 12.04 1.22
CA GLN A 84 17.64 11.20 2.40
C GLN A 84 16.62 10.07 2.53
N LEU A 85 15.50 10.11 1.80
CA LEU A 85 14.44 9.11 1.92
C LEU A 85 14.88 7.75 1.35
N LEU A 86 15.74 7.74 0.33
CA LEU A 86 16.38 6.51 -0.12
C LEU A 86 17.30 5.89 0.95
N ALA A 87 17.88 6.70 1.84
CA ALA A 87 18.79 6.23 2.88
C ALA A 87 18.11 5.67 4.13
N ARG A 88 16.85 6.05 4.42
CA ARG A 88 16.08 5.48 5.55
C ARG A 88 15.61 4.07 5.18
N VAL A 89 16.41 3.05 5.50
CA VAL A 89 15.96 1.66 5.55
C VAL A 89 16.03 1.25 7.02
N HIS A 90 14.89 0.97 7.62
CA HIS A 90 14.86 0.09 8.80
C HIS A 90 14.51 -1.32 8.30
N PRO A 91 15.26 -2.35 8.73
CA PRO A 91 15.07 -3.74 8.31
C PRO A 91 13.76 -4.35 8.80
#